data_AF-A0A1V1RI15-F1
#
_entry.id   AF-A0A1V1RI15-F1
#
_cell.length_a   1.000
_cell.length_b   1.000
_cell.length_c   1.000
_cell.angle_alpha   90.00
_cell.angle_beta   90.00
_cell.angle_gamma   90.00
#
_symmetry.space_group_name_H-M   'P 1'
#
loop_
_entity.id
_entity.type
_entity.pdbx_description
1 polymer ?
#
loop_
_entity_poly.entity_id
_entity_poly.type
_entity_poly.pdbx_seq_one_letter_code
_entity_poly.pdbx_strand_id
1 'polypeptide(L)'
;MTGPASTSSRYRSSSSRSPATHARTRRCAGSTIGAPACRSKEAPIAVLDRDDRDAYPPSLLEQVIGAEAEFLAGGHGHEENTVSAVRIFLEFLRGFEFFTIDKPMVTVFGSARFTEDHEDYQLARSMGRALAENGYAVMTGGGPGIMEAANRGCKEGGGLSIGANIHLPHEQKPNPYLDRVMTFEHFFVRKVMMVKYSRAFVIMPGGFGTLDELFEAITLIQTGKMASFPVVVMGSHYWRPLMLFFRDTLVANGTIEPSDLDYIYLTDVVDDAIAYIKAHPHGGNGATP
;
A
#
# COMPACT_ATOMS: atom_id res chain seq x y z
N MET A 1 -1.57 -5.41 58.36
CA MET A 1 -1.55 -3.95 58.29
C MET A 1 -2.06 -3.56 56.90
N THR A 2 -3.37 -3.41 56.66
CA THR A 2 -4.19 -2.18 56.88
C THR A 2 -3.48 -0.94 56.35
N GLY A 3 -3.89 -0.21 55.32
CA GLY A 3 -5.19 0.03 54.68
C GLY A 3 -5.05 1.29 53.78
N PRO A 4 -6.14 1.88 53.24
CA PRO A 4 -6.31 2.08 51.79
C PRO A 4 -6.74 3.52 51.37
N ALA A 5 -7.41 3.63 50.18
CA ALA A 5 -8.31 4.70 49.68
C ALA A 5 -7.69 5.73 48.70
N SER A 6 -8.36 6.30 47.68
CA SER A 6 -9.73 6.17 47.13
C SER A 6 -9.88 6.99 45.84
N THR A 7 -10.61 6.41 44.87
CA THR A 7 -11.61 6.93 43.90
C THR A 7 -11.98 8.43 43.73
N SER A 8 -12.48 8.69 42.49
CA SER A 8 -13.58 9.61 42.08
C SER A 8 -13.14 11.00 41.57
N SER A 9 -13.82 11.73 40.68
CA SER A 9 -15.04 11.57 39.86
C SER A 9 -15.11 12.75 38.87
N ARG A 10 -15.81 12.53 37.76
CA ARG A 10 -16.41 13.46 36.79
C ARG A 10 -16.79 14.86 37.33
N TYR A 11 -16.68 15.85 36.45
CA TYR A 11 -17.61 16.99 36.43
C TYR A 11 -18.04 17.30 34.98
N ARG A 12 -19.34 17.14 34.73
CA ARG A 12 -20.08 17.63 33.56
C ARG A 12 -21.31 18.38 34.14
N SER A 13 -21.90 19.23 33.30
CA SER A 13 -23.12 20.04 33.51
C SER A 13 -22.82 21.46 33.98
N SER A 14 -23.53 22.50 33.55
CA SER A 14 -24.92 22.58 33.07
C SER A 14 -25.14 23.89 32.28
N SER A 15 -25.97 23.86 31.23
CA SER A 15 -27.24 24.62 31.04
C SER A 15 -27.13 26.16 31.04
N SER A 16 -27.75 26.90 30.11
CA SER A 16 -29.20 27.06 30.07
C SER A 16 -29.74 27.82 28.82
N ARG A 17 -30.83 27.27 28.27
CA ARG A 17 -32.11 27.88 27.80
C ARG A 17 -32.16 29.18 26.97
N SER A 18 -32.79 29.04 25.80
CA SER A 18 -33.63 30.00 25.04
C SER A 18 -34.84 30.52 25.87
N PRO A 19 -35.61 31.59 25.51
CA PRO A 19 -36.36 31.70 24.24
C PRO A 19 -36.58 33.12 23.65
N ALA A 20 -37.25 33.14 22.49
CA ALA A 20 -37.64 34.27 21.64
C ALA A 20 -38.68 35.25 22.22
N THR A 21 -38.76 36.46 21.64
CA THR A 21 -39.98 37.30 21.65
C THR A 21 -40.08 38.26 20.46
N HIS A 22 -41.33 38.60 20.13
CA HIS A 22 -41.91 39.19 18.91
C HIS A 22 -41.52 40.63 18.49
N ALA A 23 -41.53 40.80 17.16
CA ALA A 23 -42.15 41.84 16.33
C ALA A 23 -42.55 43.20 16.93
N ARG A 24 -42.10 44.28 16.27
CA ARG A 24 -42.92 45.50 16.08
C ARG A 24 -42.53 46.27 14.81
N THR A 25 -43.57 46.55 14.04
CA THR A 25 -43.66 47.35 12.81
C THR A 25 -43.29 48.83 13.02
N ARG A 26 -42.59 49.42 12.04
CA ARG A 26 -42.73 50.85 11.69
C ARG A 26 -42.71 51.04 10.17
N ARG A 27 -43.78 51.63 9.64
CA ARG A 27 -43.87 52.22 8.31
C ARG A 27 -43.26 53.62 8.33
N CYS A 28 -42.49 53.97 7.30
CA CYS A 28 -42.35 55.31 6.71
C CYS A 28 -42.02 55.07 5.23
N ALA A 29 -42.95 55.32 4.30
CA ALA A 29 -43.18 56.58 3.60
C ALA A 29 -42.26 56.77 2.38
N GLY A 30 -42.83 56.42 1.21
CA GLY A 30 -42.67 57.02 -0.12
C GLY A 30 -41.31 57.53 -0.60
N SER A 31 -40.77 56.87 -1.63
CA SER A 31 -40.31 57.58 -2.82
C SER A 31 -40.46 56.68 -4.06
N THR A 32 -41.14 57.25 -5.05
CA THR A 32 -41.37 56.71 -6.39
C THR A 32 -40.07 56.68 -7.19
N ILE A 33 -39.64 55.49 -7.63
CA ILE A 33 -38.70 55.33 -8.76
C ILE A 33 -39.24 54.21 -9.64
N GLY A 34 -39.45 54.52 -10.92
CA GLY A 34 -40.18 53.70 -11.88
C GLY A 34 -39.54 52.34 -12.16
N ALA A 35 -40.39 51.34 -12.34
CA ALA A 35 -40.01 50.01 -12.81
C ALA A 35 -39.52 50.09 -14.27
N PRO A 36 -38.35 49.53 -14.61
CA PRO A 36 -37.98 49.37 -16.01
C PRO A 36 -38.76 48.19 -16.59
N ALA A 37 -39.30 48.39 -17.79
CA ALA A 37 -40.08 47.43 -18.55
C ALA A 37 -39.30 46.11 -18.75
N CYS A 38 -39.89 45.00 -18.34
CA CYS A 38 -39.41 43.66 -18.61
C CYS A 38 -39.56 43.37 -20.11
N ARG A 39 -38.49 43.61 -20.88
CA ARG A 39 -38.37 43.05 -22.25
C ARG A 39 -37.82 41.64 -22.11
N SER A 40 -38.64 40.65 -22.44
CA SER A 40 -38.19 39.29 -22.71
C SER A 40 -37.29 39.29 -23.95
N LYS A 41 -35.99 39.43 -23.73
CA LYS A 41 -34.99 38.95 -24.69
C LYS A 41 -34.76 37.49 -24.36
N GLU A 42 -35.37 36.59 -25.13
CA GLU A 42 -34.89 35.21 -25.24
C GLU A 42 -33.43 35.28 -25.71
N ALA A 43 -32.50 34.98 -24.82
CA ALA A 43 -31.14 34.70 -25.22
C ALA A 43 -31.16 33.34 -25.95
N PRO A 44 -30.56 33.22 -27.14
CA PRO A 44 -30.47 31.92 -27.77
C PRO A 44 -29.68 31.00 -26.84
N ILE A 45 -30.27 29.85 -26.50
CA ILE A 45 -29.54 28.76 -25.86
C ILE A 45 -28.46 28.37 -26.85
N ALA A 46 -27.21 28.72 -26.55
CA ALA A 46 -26.07 28.25 -27.30
C ALA A 46 -26.08 26.71 -27.22
N VAL A 47 -26.41 26.08 -28.34
CA VAL A 47 -26.22 24.65 -28.54
C VAL A 47 -24.73 24.43 -28.42
N LEU A 48 -24.29 23.85 -27.30
CA LEU A 48 -22.92 23.41 -27.13
C LEU A 48 -22.65 22.38 -28.23
N ASP A 49 -21.76 22.74 -29.14
CA ASP A 49 -21.30 21.85 -30.19
C ASP A 49 -20.65 20.63 -29.52
N ARG A 50 -21.07 19.44 -29.96
CA ARG A 50 -20.61 18.18 -29.39
C ARG A 50 -19.29 17.78 -30.05
N ASP A 51 -18.20 18.48 -29.74
CA ASP A 51 -16.84 17.99 -30.01
C ASP A 51 -15.75 18.83 -29.32
N ASP A 52 -15.80 18.92 -27.99
CA ASP A 52 -14.73 19.55 -27.20
C ASP A 52 -14.26 18.66 -26.03
N ARG A 53 -14.08 17.36 -26.33
CA ARG A 53 -13.51 16.39 -25.37
C ARG A 53 -11.99 16.52 -25.18
N ASP A 54 -11.35 17.42 -25.92
CA ASP A 54 -9.90 17.66 -25.88
C ASP A 54 -9.50 18.97 -25.18
N ALA A 55 -10.47 19.73 -24.62
CA ALA A 55 -10.21 21.04 -24.00
C ALA A 55 -9.70 20.99 -22.55
N TYR A 56 -9.74 19.82 -21.89
CA TYR A 56 -9.16 19.67 -20.56
C TYR A 56 -7.75 19.09 -20.67
N PRO A 57 -6.73 19.70 -20.03
CA PRO A 57 -5.48 18.99 -19.83
C PRO A 57 -5.81 17.65 -19.16
N PRO A 58 -5.17 16.54 -19.57
CA PRO A 58 -5.46 15.23 -19.00
C PRO A 58 -5.37 15.35 -17.48
N SER A 59 -6.26 14.64 -16.79
CA SER A 59 -6.36 14.76 -15.35
C SER A 59 -4.97 14.55 -14.72
N LEU A 60 -4.69 15.19 -13.59
CA LEU A 60 -3.42 14.97 -12.87
C LEU A 60 -3.16 13.48 -12.57
N LEU A 61 -4.22 12.64 -12.63
CA LEU A 61 -4.19 11.19 -12.48
C LEU A 61 -3.74 10.44 -13.75
N GLU A 62 -3.76 11.08 -14.92
CA GLU A 62 -3.43 10.50 -16.23
C GLU A 62 -2.03 10.90 -16.74
N GLN A 63 -1.43 11.99 -16.23
CA GLN A 63 -0.06 12.42 -16.59
C GLN A 63 1.00 11.94 -15.60
N VAL A 64 1.30 10.65 -15.56
CA VAL A 64 2.19 10.11 -14.51
C VAL A 64 3.33 9.22 -15.02
N ILE A 65 3.45 8.98 -16.32
CA ILE A 65 4.58 8.18 -16.84
C ILE A 65 5.91 8.94 -16.65
N GLY A 66 6.80 8.36 -15.82
CA GLY A 66 8.14 8.89 -15.57
C GLY A 66 8.23 9.93 -14.46
N ALA A 67 7.14 10.15 -13.72
CA ALA A 67 7.06 11.18 -12.67
C ALA A 67 8.11 10.99 -11.55
N GLU A 68 8.39 9.75 -11.16
CA GLU A 68 9.40 9.49 -10.13
C GLU A 68 10.83 9.79 -10.62
N ALA A 69 11.15 9.42 -11.86
CA ALA A 69 12.48 9.69 -12.43
C ALA A 69 12.71 11.20 -12.57
N GLU A 70 11.68 11.96 -12.97
CA GLU A 70 11.71 13.42 -12.99
C GLU A 70 11.92 13.96 -11.57
N PHE A 71 11.10 13.55 -10.60
CA PHE A 71 11.20 13.97 -9.21
C PHE A 71 12.60 13.72 -8.60
N LEU A 72 13.21 12.57 -8.88
CA LEU A 72 14.53 12.20 -8.36
C LEU A 72 15.71 12.88 -9.09
N ALA A 73 15.50 13.44 -10.29
CA ALA A 73 16.57 14.12 -11.05
C ALA A 73 17.04 15.43 -10.41
N GLY A 74 16.23 16.02 -9.52
CA GLY A 74 16.55 17.25 -8.79
C GLY A 74 16.52 18.51 -9.67
N GLY A 75 16.60 19.69 -9.03
CA GLY A 75 16.65 20.98 -9.74
C GLY A 75 15.30 21.66 -10.01
N HIS A 76 14.22 21.19 -9.38
CA HIS A 76 12.88 21.70 -9.58
C HIS A 76 12.58 23.00 -8.83
N GLY A 77 11.79 23.87 -9.45
CA GLY A 77 11.21 25.04 -8.81
C GLY A 77 10.23 24.66 -7.69
N HIS A 78 9.90 25.61 -6.81
CA HIS A 78 8.96 25.35 -5.70
C HIS A 78 7.58 24.86 -6.19
N GLU A 79 7.10 25.38 -7.30
CA GLU A 79 5.81 25.03 -7.89
C GLU A 79 5.78 23.59 -8.42
N GLU A 80 6.81 23.18 -9.16
CA GLU A 80 6.97 21.81 -9.69
C GLU A 80 7.03 20.78 -8.55
N ASN A 81 7.81 21.06 -7.51
CA ASN A 81 7.86 20.22 -6.31
C ASN A 81 6.49 20.11 -5.62
N THR A 82 5.72 21.18 -5.60
CA THR A 82 4.37 21.20 -5.02
C THR A 82 3.41 20.30 -5.83
N VAL A 83 3.47 20.38 -7.16
CA VAL A 83 2.67 19.51 -8.04
C VAL A 83 3.04 18.04 -7.84
N SER A 84 4.33 17.71 -7.78
CA SER A 84 4.80 16.34 -7.52
C SER A 84 4.33 15.84 -6.15
N ALA A 85 4.41 16.66 -5.10
CA ALA A 85 3.90 16.30 -3.78
C ALA A 85 2.40 15.98 -3.78
N VAL A 86 1.60 16.77 -4.52
CA VAL A 86 0.16 16.49 -4.69
C VAL A 86 -0.06 15.18 -5.45
N ARG A 87 0.68 14.91 -6.52
CA ARG A 87 0.58 13.63 -7.27
C ARG A 87 0.90 12.43 -6.39
N ILE A 88 1.99 12.49 -5.62
CA ILE A 88 2.39 11.46 -4.66
C ILE A 88 1.28 11.24 -3.62
N PHE A 89 0.73 12.31 -3.06
CA PHE A 89 -0.37 12.23 -2.09
C PHE A 89 -1.61 11.56 -2.68
N LEU A 90 -1.99 11.90 -3.92
CA LEU A 90 -3.12 11.27 -4.61
C LEU A 90 -2.87 9.77 -4.87
N GLU A 91 -1.64 9.38 -5.18
CA GLU A 91 -1.27 7.97 -5.33
C GLU A 91 -1.40 7.21 -3.99
N PHE A 92 -1.02 7.82 -2.86
CA PHE A 92 -1.29 7.27 -1.54
C PHE A 92 -2.77 7.03 -1.30
N LEU A 93 -3.63 8.01 -1.62
CA LEU A 93 -5.08 7.87 -1.47
C LEU A 93 -5.64 6.72 -2.31
N ARG A 94 -5.23 6.61 -3.57
CA ARG A 94 -5.60 5.49 -4.46
C ARG A 94 -5.16 4.15 -3.89
N GLY A 95 -3.94 4.07 -3.34
CA GLY A 95 -3.43 2.86 -2.69
C GLY A 95 -4.26 2.48 -1.47
N PHE A 96 -4.59 3.43 -0.61
CA PHE A 96 -5.40 3.14 0.59
C PHE A 96 -6.79 2.61 0.24
N GLU A 97 -7.43 3.18 -0.76
CA GLU A 97 -8.73 2.71 -1.25
C GLU A 97 -8.60 1.32 -1.88
N PHE A 98 -7.63 1.12 -2.77
CA PHE A 98 -7.44 -0.15 -3.48
C PHE A 98 -7.16 -1.31 -2.53
N PHE A 99 -6.25 -1.14 -1.56
CA PHE A 99 -5.84 -2.19 -0.64
C PHE A 99 -6.77 -2.38 0.56
N THR A 100 -7.93 -1.69 0.60
CA THR A 100 -9.00 -2.00 1.55
C THR A 100 -9.63 -3.35 1.20
N ILE A 101 -9.07 -4.42 1.76
CA ILE A 101 -9.41 -5.81 1.46
C ILE A 101 -9.66 -6.55 2.77
N ASP A 102 -10.81 -7.21 2.87
CA ASP A 102 -11.24 -7.96 4.06
C ASP A 102 -10.64 -9.39 4.10
N LYS A 103 -9.32 -9.49 3.92
CA LYS A 103 -8.53 -10.72 4.06
C LYS A 103 -7.11 -10.40 4.50
N PRO A 104 -6.49 -11.20 5.38
CA PRO A 104 -5.06 -11.04 5.68
C PRO A 104 -4.25 -11.33 4.41
N MET A 105 -3.19 -10.56 4.18
CA MET A 105 -2.42 -10.63 2.95
C MET A 105 -0.96 -10.97 3.24
N VAL A 106 -0.36 -11.80 2.41
CA VAL A 106 1.07 -12.09 2.44
C VAL A 106 1.67 -11.66 1.11
N THR A 107 2.80 -10.96 1.19
CA THR A 107 3.50 -10.52 -0.02
C THR A 107 4.62 -11.46 -0.36
N VAL A 108 4.66 -11.89 -1.63
CA VAL A 108 5.70 -12.75 -2.16
C VAL A 108 6.57 -11.96 -3.13
N PHE A 109 7.87 -11.98 -2.87
CA PHE A 109 8.90 -11.35 -3.70
C PHE A 109 9.82 -12.40 -4.31
N GLY A 110 10.39 -12.10 -5.47
CA GLY A 110 11.40 -12.95 -6.10
C GLY A 110 11.74 -12.52 -7.51
N SER A 111 12.56 -13.32 -8.19
CA SER A 111 13.03 -13.06 -9.55
C SER A 111 11.89 -12.88 -10.56
N ALA A 112 11.94 -11.82 -11.36
CA ALA A 112 11.09 -11.68 -12.56
C ALA A 112 11.53 -12.58 -13.74
N ARG A 113 12.69 -13.26 -13.60
CA ARG A 113 13.38 -13.94 -14.72
C ARG A 113 13.31 -15.46 -14.70
N PHE A 114 12.90 -16.06 -13.58
CA PHE A 114 12.81 -17.52 -13.48
C PHE A 114 11.55 -18.02 -14.19
N THR A 115 11.73 -18.90 -15.17
CA THR A 115 10.65 -19.45 -15.97
C THR A 115 9.95 -20.60 -15.26
N GLU A 116 8.85 -21.09 -15.83
CA GLU A 116 8.06 -22.19 -15.23
C GLU A 116 8.89 -23.46 -14.96
N ASP A 117 9.92 -23.73 -15.76
CA ASP A 117 10.77 -24.91 -15.61
C ASP A 117 11.77 -24.80 -14.44
N HIS A 118 11.92 -23.62 -13.84
CA HIS A 118 12.86 -23.38 -12.74
C HIS A 118 12.31 -23.94 -11.41
N GLU A 119 13.16 -24.54 -10.60
CA GLU A 119 12.77 -25.12 -9.30
C GLU A 119 12.12 -24.08 -8.38
N ASP A 120 12.73 -22.89 -8.26
CA ASP A 120 12.17 -21.80 -7.46
C ASP A 120 10.82 -21.28 -7.96
N TYR A 121 10.52 -21.39 -9.26
CA TYR A 121 9.18 -21.08 -9.77
C TYR A 121 8.16 -22.06 -9.21
N GLN A 122 8.46 -23.36 -9.24
CA GLN A 122 7.56 -24.38 -8.70
C GLN A 122 7.40 -24.26 -7.18
N LEU A 123 8.47 -23.90 -6.47
CA LEU A 123 8.42 -23.62 -5.04
C LEU A 123 7.53 -22.41 -4.75
N ALA A 124 7.69 -21.29 -5.47
CA ALA A 124 6.86 -20.10 -5.31
C ALA A 124 5.38 -20.37 -5.63
N ARG A 125 5.10 -21.18 -6.66
CA ARG A 125 3.73 -21.60 -6.99
C ARG A 125 3.12 -22.46 -5.88
N SER A 126 3.88 -23.39 -5.33
CA SER A 126 3.44 -24.22 -4.20
C SER A 126 3.16 -23.36 -2.96
N MET A 127 4.05 -22.41 -2.67
CA MET A 127 3.89 -21.45 -1.59
C MET A 127 2.65 -20.56 -1.77
N GLY A 128 2.43 -20.02 -2.98
CA GLY A 128 1.25 -19.22 -3.29
C GLY A 128 -0.07 -19.99 -3.11
N ARG A 129 -0.08 -21.27 -3.49
CA ARG A 129 -1.24 -22.15 -3.26
C ARG A 129 -1.48 -22.40 -1.78
N ALA A 130 -0.43 -22.74 -1.02
CA ALA A 130 -0.54 -22.97 0.41
C ALA A 130 -1.02 -21.72 1.17
N LEU A 131 -0.57 -20.52 0.78
CA LEU A 131 -1.07 -19.27 1.36
C LEU A 131 -2.58 -19.13 1.14
N ALA A 132 -3.06 -19.36 -0.08
CA ALA A 132 -4.48 -19.29 -0.40
C ALA A 132 -5.32 -20.31 0.38
N GLU A 133 -4.88 -21.57 0.43
CA GLU A 133 -5.54 -22.65 1.18
C GLU A 133 -5.61 -22.38 2.68
N ASN A 134 -4.70 -21.54 3.20
CA ASN A 134 -4.67 -21.10 4.59
C ASN A 134 -5.35 -19.74 4.83
N GLY A 135 -6.12 -19.24 3.86
CA GLY A 135 -6.99 -18.07 4.03
C GLY A 135 -6.31 -16.72 3.78
N TYR A 136 -5.07 -16.70 3.27
CA TYR A 136 -4.37 -15.47 2.93
C TYR A 136 -4.66 -15.05 1.49
N ALA A 137 -4.84 -13.75 1.27
CA ALA A 137 -4.64 -13.15 -0.05
C ALA A 137 -3.13 -13.11 -0.37
N VAL A 138 -2.76 -13.25 -1.64
CA VAL A 138 -1.37 -13.18 -2.08
C VAL A 138 -1.17 -11.91 -2.87
N MET A 139 -0.24 -11.07 -2.41
CA MET A 139 0.22 -9.89 -3.13
C MET A 139 1.62 -10.12 -3.70
N THR A 140 1.84 -9.61 -4.90
CA THR A 140 3.16 -9.61 -5.54
C THR A 140 3.37 -8.27 -6.25
N GLY A 141 4.53 -8.11 -6.90
CA GLY A 141 4.74 -7.01 -7.83
C GLY A 141 3.97 -7.11 -9.16
N GLY A 142 3.22 -8.19 -9.39
CA GLY A 142 2.38 -8.36 -10.58
C GLY A 142 3.12 -8.67 -11.89
N GLY A 143 4.45 -8.72 -11.87
CA GLY A 143 5.28 -9.05 -13.04
C GLY A 143 5.38 -10.57 -13.32
N PRO A 144 6.26 -10.96 -14.26
CA PRO A 144 6.51 -12.36 -14.61
C PRO A 144 7.35 -13.09 -13.55
N GLY A 145 7.70 -14.35 -13.84
CA GLY A 145 8.60 -15.16 -13.04
C GLY A 145 8.02 -15.58 -11.70
N ILE A 146 8.76 -15.41 -10.60
CA ILE A 146 8.32 -15.79 -9.26
C ILE A 146 7.03 -15.08 -8.84
N MET A 147 6.86 -13.82 -9.22
CA MET A 147 5.64 -13.06 -8.93
C MET A 147 4.43 -13.75 -9.58
N GLU A 148 4.54 -14.08 -10.87
CA GLU A 148 3.54 -14.85 -11.58
C GLU A 148 3.31 -16.23 -10.94
N ALA A 149 4.37 -16.95 -10.58
CA ALA A 149 4.26 -18.26 -9.96
C ALA A 149 3.42 -18.22 -8.68
N ALA A 150 3.70 -17.27 -7.79
CA ALA A 150 2.96 -17.09 -6.54
C ALA A 150 1.50 -16.68 -6.79
N ASN A 151 1.25 -15.76 -7.74
CA ASN A 151 -0.12 -15.39 -8.13
C ASN A 151 -0.90 -16.58 -8.71
N ARG A 152 -0.27 -17.35 -9.61
CA ARG A 152 -0.82 -18.56 -10.21
C ARG A 152 -1.15 -19.61 -9.15
N GLY A 153 -0.21 -19.87 -8.24
CA GLY A 153 -0.42 -20.76 -7.10
C GLY A 153 -1.62 -20.33 -6.26
N CYS A 154 -1.71 -19.05 -5.93
CA CYS A 154 -2.82 -18.48 -5.19
C CYS A 154 -4.17 -18.72 -5.87
N LYS A 155 -4.24 -18.46 -7.19
CA LYS A 155 -5.44 -18.73 -8.01
C LYS A 155 -5.85 -20.20 -7.99
N GLU A 156 -4.87 -21.09 -8.10
CA GLU A 156 -5.10 -22.54 -8.06
C GLU A 156 -5.59 -23.02 -6.70
N GLY A 157 -5.18 -22.37 -5.62
CA GLY A 157 -5.70 -22.58 -4.26
C GLY A 157 -7.02 -21.86 -3.97
N GLY A 158 -7.64 -21.19 -4.95
CA GLY A 158 -8.90 -20.47 -4.77
C GLY A 158 -8.79 -19.16 -3.98
N GLY A 159 -7.57 -18.62 -3.84
CA GLY A 159 -7.29 -17.39 -3.11
C GLY A 159 -7.51 -16.11 -3.93
N LEU A 160 -7.41 -14.97 -3.24
CA LEU A 160 -7.42 -13.65 -3.87
C LEU A 160 -6.00 -13.25 -4.27
N SER A 161 -5.77 -13.05 -5.57
CA SER A 161 -4.45 -12.75 -6.13
C SER A 161 -4.34 -11.27 -6.55
N ILE A 162 -3.36 -10.55 -6.00
CA ILE A 162 -3.23 -9.10 -6.12
C ILE A 162 -1.86 -8.71 -6.66
N GLY A 163 -1.82 -7.71 -7.54
CA GLY A 163 -0.60 -7.15 -8.09
C GLY A 163 -0.45 -5.68 -7.71
N ALA A 164 0.62 -5.36 -6.99
CA ALA A 164 1.14 -4.00 -6.82
C ALA A 164 2.18 -3.75 -7.92
N ASN A 165 1.71 -3.46 -9.13
CA ASN A 165 2.56 -3.27 -10.31
C ASN A 165 3.26 -1.90 -10.28
N ILE A 166 4.34 -1.72 -11.05
CA ILE A 166 5.06 -0.45 -11.15
C ILE A 166 5.26 -0.09 -12.63
N HIS A 167 5.14 1.19 -12.96
CA HIS A 167 5.49 1.68 -14.27
C HIS A 167 7.01 1.69 -14.43
N LEU A 168 7.48 1.05 -15.50
CA LEU A 168 8.89 0.82 -15.82
C LEU A 168 9.07 0.89 -17.34
N PRO A 169 10.28 1.22 -17.83
CA PRO A 169 10.55 1.21 -19.28
C PRO A 169 10.37 -0.17 -19.92
N HIS A 170 10.51 -1.25 -19.14
CA HIS A 170 10.38 -2.64 -19.54
C HIS A 170 9.49 -3.40 -18.54
N GLU A 171 9.09 -4.64 -18.85
CA GLU A 171 8.27 -5.50 -17.97
C GLU A 171 6.87 -4.95 -17.61
N GLN A 172 6.19 -4.32 -18.58
CA GLN A 172 4.93 -3.61 -18.32
C GLN A 172 3.66 -4.45 -18.24
N LYS A 173 3.69 -5.71 -18.68
CA LYS A 173 2.46 -6.51 -18.74
C LYS A 173 2.24 -7.23 -17.41
N PRO A 174 1.15 -6.92 -16.67
CA PRO A 174 0.79 -7.69 -15.50
C PRO A 174 0.53 -9.15 -15.89
N ASN A 175 0.91 -10.08 -15.02
CA ASN A 175 0.71 -11.50 -15.26
C ASN A 175 -0.80 -11.87 -15.29
N PRO A 176 -1.20 -12.96 -15.98
CA PRO A 176 -2.61 -13.26 -16.22
C PRO A 176 -3.35 -13.85 -15.01
N TYR A 177 -2.68 -14.02 -13.87
CA TYR A 177 -3.22 -14.66 -12.67
C TYR A 177 -3.60 -13.66 -11.57
N LEU A 178 -3.74 -12.38 -11.92
CA LEU A 178 -4.17 -11.31 -11.01
C LEU A 178 -5.69 -11.11 -11.06
N ASP A 179 -6.33 -11.06 -9.90
CA ASP A 179 -7.73 -10.65 -9.76
C ASP A 179 -7.88 -9.13 -9.67
N ARG A 180 -6.91 -8.49 -9.01
CA ARG A 180 -6.83 -7.05 -8.84
C ARG A 180 -5.41 -6.59 -9.10
N VAL A 181 -5.27 -5.48 -9.83
CA VAL A 181 -3.98 -4.85 -10.07
C VAL A 181 -4.07 -3.34 -9.86
N MET A 182 -3.10 -2.78 -9.15
CA MET A 182 -2.86 -1.34 -9.10
C MET A 182 -1.46 -1.10 -9.64
N THR A 183 -1.34 -0.23 -10.63
CA THR A 183 -0.05 0.22 -11.15
C THR A 183 0.34 1.52 -10.44
N PHE A 184 1.51 1.50 -9.84
CA PHE A 184 2.17 2.64 -9.21
C PHE A 184 3.13 3.30 -10.20
N GLU A 185 3.49 4.52 -9.89
CA GLU A 185 4.45 5.36 -10.61
C GLU A 185 5.65 5.67 -9.72
N HIS A 186 5.46 5.75 -8.41
CA HIS A 186 6.52 5.95 -7.44
C HIS A 186 6.83 4.67 -6.65
N PHE A 187 8.07 4.19 -6.73
CA PHE A 187 8.56 3.02 -5.99
C PHE A 187 8.30 3.12 -4.48
N PHE A 188 8.56 4.28 -3.87
CA PHE A 188 8.39 4.43 -2.43
C PHE A 188 6.92 4.36 -1.99
N VAL A 189 5.97 4.83 -2.80
CA VAL A 189 4.53 4.71 -2.49
C VAL A 189 4.12 3.24 -2.57
N ARG A 190 4.55 2.54 -3.62
CA ARG A 190 4.34 1.10 -3.80
C ARG A 190 4.84 0.29 -2.61
N LYS A 191 6.08 0.53 -2.19
CA LYS A 191 6.71 -0.12 -1.03
C LYS A 191 5.91 0.07 0.25
N VAL A 192 5.49 1.32 0.53
CA VAL A 192 4.65 1.60 1.70
C VAL A 192 3.35 0.80 1.66
N MET A 193 2.68 0.69 0.50
CA MET A 193 1.47 -0.12 0.39
C MET A 193 1.76 -1.60 0.61
N MET A 194 2.86 -2.10 0.05
CA MET A 194 3.23 -3.51 0.19
C MET A 194 3.53 -3.89 1.65
N VAL A 195 4.26 -3.05 2.38
CA VAL A 195 4.52 -3.24 3.82
C VAL A 195 3.25 -3.09 4.64
N LYS A 196 2.51 -1.98 4.47
CA LYS A 196 1.36 -1.62 5.32
C LYS A 196 0.25 -2.67 5.32
N TYR A 197 -0.04 -3.25 4.15
CA TYR A 197 -1.16 -4.18 3.97
C TYR A 197 -0.77 -5.65 4.12
N SER A 198 0.52 -5.95 4.23
CA SER A 198 1.00 -7.31 4.47
C SER A 198 0.98 -7.69 5.94
N ARG A 199 0.82 -8.99 6.17
CA ARG A 199 0.98 -9.63 7.49
C ARG A 199 2.29 -10.40 7.61
N ALA A 200 2.91 -10.74 6.49
CA ALA A 200 4.20 -11.38 6.39
C ALA A 200 4.78 -11.16 5.00
N PHE A 201 6.09 -11.34 4.87
CA PHE A 201 6.78 -11.43 3.60
C PHE A 201 7.31 -12.85 3.39
N VAL A 202 7.20 -13.31 2.16
CA VAL A 202 7.93 -14.48 1.67
C VAL A 202 8.90 -14.03 0.59
N ILE A 203 10.18 -14.25 0.84
CA ILE A 203 11.29 -13.82 0.01
C ILE A 203 11.85 -15.07 -0.69
N MET A 204 11.53 -15.19 -1.98
CA MET A 204 12.05 -16.25 -2.84
C MET A 204 13.34 -15.80 -3.52
N PRO A 205 14.14 -16.71 -4.09
CA PRO A 205 15.35 -16.34 -4.84
C PRO A 205 15.11 -15.28 -5.91
N GLY A 206 15.95 -14.24 -5.92
CA GLY A 206 15.73 -13.03 -6.71
C GLY A 206 16.91 -12.06 -6.75
N GLY A 207 16.79 -11.05 -7.60
CA GLY A 207 17.82 -10.04 -7.85
C GLY A 207 17.69 -8.80 -6.97
N PHE A 208 18.11 -7.64 -7.50
CA PHE A 208 18.15 -6.39 -6.73
C PHE A 208 16.80 -5.94 -6.18
N GLY A 209 15.71 -6.04 -6.94
CA GLY A 209 14.39 -5.70 -6.42
C GLY A 209 13.97 -6.57 -5.24
N THR A 210 14.33 -7.85 -5.24
CA THR A 210 14.05 -8.76 -4.12
C THR A 210 14.92 -8.45 -2.90
N LEU A 211 16.20 -8.13 -3.13
CA LEU A 211 17.12 -7.71 -2.07
C LEU A 211 16.70 -6.39 -1.42
N ASP A 212 16.26 -5.42 -2.23
CA ASP A 212 15.75 -4.12 -1.77
C ASP A 212 14.62 -4.31 -0.75
N GLU A 213 13.62 -5.13 -1.09
CA GLU A 213 12.48 -5.43 -0.23
C GLU A 213 12.86 -6.24 1.02
N LEU A 214 13.80 -7.20 0.89
CA LEU A 214 14.35 -7.96 2.02
C LEU A 214 15.04 -7.03 3.03
N PHE A 215 15.94 -6.18 2.56
CA PHE A 215 16.69 -5.27 3.43
C PHE A 215 15.81 -4.17 4.01
N GLU A 216 14.82 -3.67 3.28
CA GLU A 216 13.84 -2.74 3.80
C GLU A 216 13.05 -3.37 4.96
N ALA A 217 12.56 -4.60 4.79
CA ALA A 217 11.82 -5.31 5.84
C ALA A 217 12.67 -5.51 7.11
N ILE A 218 13.90 -6.00 6.96
CA ILE A 218 14.81 -6.23 8.10
C ILE A 218 15.13 -4.91 8.81
N THR A 219 15.39 -3.83 8.06
CA THR A 219 15.70 -2.51 8.63
C THR A 219 14.48 -1.95 9.39
N LEU A 220 13.27 -2.12 8.86
CA LEU A 220 12.04 -1.68 9.53
C LEU A 220 11.78 -2.46 10.84
N ILE A 221 12.11 -3.75 10.89
CA ILE A 221 12.03 -4.57 12.10
C ILE A 221 13.08 -4.13 13.11
N GLN A 222 14.34 -4.05 12.69
CA GLN A 222 15.49 -3.66 13.52
C GLN A 222 15.27 -2.28 14.19
N THR A 223 14.69 -1.33 13.44
CA THR A 223 14.41 0.02 13.94
C THR A 223 13.08 0.15 14.71
N GLY A 224 12.35 -0.94 14.89
CA GLY A 224 11.06 -0.97 15.59
C GLY A 224 9.92 -0.22 14.87
N LYS A 225 10.11 0.11 13.58
CA LYS A 225 9.05 0.71 12.74
C LYS A 225 7.99 -0.30 12.34
N MET A 226 8.34 -1.59 12.38
CA MET A 226 7.46 -2.72 12.10
C MET A 226 7.58 -3.74 13.24
N ALA A 227 6.52 -3.88 14.03
CA ALA A 227 6.53 -4.74 15.22
C ALA A 227 6.00 -6.15 14.88
N SER A 228 6.80 -7.18 15.14
CA SER A 228 6.45 -8.60 14.96
C SER A 228 5.91 -8.91 13.55
N PHE A 229 6.76 -8.77 12.54
CA PHE A 229 6.44 -9.06 11.14
C PHE A 229 7.26 -10.25 10.64
N PRO A 230 6.64 -11.37 10.26
CA PRO A 230 7.35 -12.55 9.77
C PRO A 230 7.99 -12.27 8.42
N VAL A 231 9.31 -12.47 8.33
CA VAL A 231 10.04 -12.50 7.07
C VAL A 231 10.52 -13.92 6.85
N VAL A 232 9.82 -14.65 5.99
CA VAL A 232 10.20 -16.00 5.58
C VAL A 232 11.07 -15.89 4.33
N VAL A 233 12.24 -16.51 4.36
CA VAL A 233 13.14 -16.61 3.21
C VAL A 233 13.15 -18.06 2.75
N MET A 234 12.94 -18.29 1.46
CA MET A 234 12.93 -19.63 0.86
C MET A 234 14.02 -19.80 -0.19
N GLY A 235 14.50 -21.04 -0.39
CA GLY A 235 15.62 -21.34 -1.29
C GLY A 235 16.97 -21.21 -0.57
N SER A 236 17.16 -21.99 0.50
CA SER A 236 18.30 -21.90 1.41
C SER A 236 19.66 -21.99 0.70
N HIS A 237 19.76 -22.81 -0.35
CA HIS A 237 20.97 -22.92 -1.15
C HIS A 237 21.35 -21.60 -1.83
N TYR A 238 20.36 -20.89 -2.41
CA TYR A 238 20.55 -19.60 -3.05
C TYR A 238 21.00 -18.52 -2.05
N TRP A 239 20.39 -18.50 -0.85
CA TRP A 239 20.64 -17.47 0.16
C TRP A 239 21.87 -17.72 1.03
N ARG A 240 22.43 -18.93 1.01
CA ARG A 240 23.59 -19.32 1.83
C ARG A 240 24.76 -18.33 1.76
N PRO A 241 25.20 -17.85 0.59
CA PRO A 241 26.31 -16.89 0.52
C PRO A 241 25.98 -15.56 1.22
N LEU A 242 24.72 -15.10 1.13
CA LEU A 242 24.29 -13.87 1.77
C LEU A 242 24.22 -14.03 3.30
N MET A 243 23.71 -15.16 3.79
CA MET A 243 23.68 -15.47 5.22
C MET A 243 25.10 -15.56 5.81
N LEU A 244 26.05 -16.11 5.05
CA LEU A 244 27.46 -16.09 5.44
C LEU A 244 28.02 -14.66 5.47
N PHE A 245 27.67 -13.81 4.50
CA PHE A 245 28.07 -12.39 4.53
C PHE A 245 27.53 -11.67 5.78
N PHE A 246 26.26 -11.88 6.15
CA PHE A 246 25.70 -11.29 7.37
C PHE A 246 26.47 -11.71 8.62
N ARG A 247 26.76 -13.01 8.77
CA ARG A 247 27.45 -13.54 9.95
C ARG A 247 28.95 -13.18 9.95
N ASP A 248 29.64 -13.47 8.86
CA ASP A 248 31.11 -13.45 8.81
C ASP A 248 31.65 -12.04 8.50
N THR A 249 30.79 -11.13 8.01
CA THR A 249 31.15 -9.73 7.76
C THR A 249 30.39 -8.78 8.66
N LEU A 250 29.06 -8.71 8.58
CA LEU A 250 28.31 -7.66 9.28
C LEU A 250 28.35 -7.82 10.80
N VAL A 251 28.06 -9.02 11.32
CA VAL A 251 28.14 -9.31 12.76
C VAL A 251 29.60 -9.23 13.24
N ALA A 252 30.53 -9.82 12.48
CA ALA A 252 31.96 -9.81 12.85
C ALA A 252 32.55 -8.39 12.95
N ASN A 253 32.05 -7.44 12.16
CA ASN A 253 32.48 -6.04 12.20
C ASN A 253 31.59 -5.16 13.11
N GLY A 254 30.60 -5.74 13.80
CA GLY A 254 29.71 -5.02 14.72
C GLY A 254 28.78 -4.02 14.04
N THR A 255 28.45 -4.22 12.75
CA THR A 255 27.50 -3.34 12.04
C THR A 255 26.05 -3.75 12.25
N ILE A 256 25.80 -4.98 12.73
CA ILE A 256 24.51 -5.50 13.19
C ILE A 256 24.74 -6.40 14.41
N GLU A 257 23.70 -6.62 15.22
CA GLU A 257 23.76 -7.55 16.35
C GLU A 257 23.56 -9.01 15.88
N PRO A 258 24.13 -10.03 16.56
CA PRO A 258 23.88 -11.42 16.23
C PRO A 258 22.38 -11.79 16.22
N SER A 259 21.59 -11.20 17.11
CA SER A 259 20.14 -11.39 17.20
C SER A 259 19.37 -10.80 16.02
N ASP A 260 19.95 -9.87 15.26
CA ASP A 260 19.28 -9.32 14.08
C ASP A 260 19.12 -10.37 12.96
N LEU A 261 19.89 -11.47 13.01
CA LEU A 261 19.73 -12.59 12.10
C LEU A 261 18.42 -13.36 12.35
N ASP A 262 17.86 -13.27 13.56
CA ASP A 262 16.62 -13.96 13.94
C ASP A 262 15.38 -13.30 13.29
N TYR A 263 15.52 -12.13 12.67
CA TYR A 263 14.45 -11.51 11.87
C TYR A 263 14.14 -12.32 10.60
N ILE A 264 15.06 -13.18 10.15
CA ILE A 264 14.91 -14.01 8.96
C ILE A 264 14.60 -15.45 9.37
N TYR A 265 13.47 -15.98 8.91
CA TYR A 265 13.17 -17.40 9.01
C TYR A 265 13.46 -18.10 7.67
N LEU A 266 14.60 -18.79 7.60
CA LEU A 266 15.05 -19.51 6.41
C LEU A 266 14.49 -20.95 6.39
N THR A 267 13.71 -21.31 5.37
CA THR A 267 13.20 -22.67 5.18
C THR A 267 12.98 -23.01 3.71
N ASP A 268 13.09 -24.28 3.35
CA ASP A 268 12.73 -24.78 2.01
C ASP A 268 11.38 -25.49 2.01
N VAL A 269 10.75 -25.64 3.17
CA VAL A 269 9.50 -26.38 3.35
C VAL A 269 8.33 -25.40 3.44
N VAL A 270 7.39 -25.52 2.50
CA VAL A 270 6.20 -24.67 2.44
C VAL A 270 5.36 -24.75 3.73
N ASP A 271 5.21 -25.94 4.30
CA ASP A 271 4.44 -26.14 5.53
C ASP A 271 5.07 -25.43 6.73
N ASP A 272 6.41 -25.45 6.84
CA ASP A 272 7.14 -24.74 7.88
C ASP A 272 6.99 -23.22 7.72
N ALA A 273 7.05 -22.72 6.48
CA ALA A 273 6.80 -21.32 6.17
C ALA A 273 5.40 -20.87 6.63
N ILE A 274 4.36 -21.65 6.33
CA ILE A 274 2.98 -21.38 6.75
C ILE A 274 2.86 -21.44 8.29
N ALA A 275 3.44 -22.45 8.93
CA ALA A 275 3.42 -22.59 10.38
C ALA A 275 4.08 -21.39 11.06
N TYR A 276 5.21 -20.94 10.54
CA TYR A 276 5.92 -19.76 11.05
C TYR A 276 5.09 -18.48 10.93
N ILE A 277 4.46 -18.24 9.76
CA ILE A 277 3.59 -17.07 9.53
C ILE A 277 2.41 -17.07 10.51
N LYS A 278 1.79 -18.23 10.75
CA LYS A 278 0.67 -18.36 11.69
C LYS A 278 1.08 -18.13 13.15
N ALA A 279 2.28 -18.57 13.54
CA ALA A 279 2.79 -18.42 14.90
C ALA A 279 3.17 -16.98 15.25
N HIS A 280 3.39 -16.12 14.25
CA HIS A 280 3.87 -14.75 14.42
C HIS A 280 2.92 -13.73 13.76
N PRO A 281 1.67 -13.59 14.22
CA PRO A 281 0.69 -12.72 13.58
C PRO A 281 1.09 -11.24 13.70
N HIS A 282 1.35 -10.59 12.57
CA HIS A 282 1.54 -9.14 12.53
C HIS A 282 0.22 -8.40 12.81
N GLY A 283 0.27 -7.42 13.72
CA GLY A 283 -0.85 -6.48 13.93
C GLY A 283 -2.05 -7.02 14.71
N GLY A 284 -1.86 -7.92 15.67
CA GLY A 284 -2.91 -8.42 16.55
C GLY A 284 -3.00 -7.69 17.90
N ASN A 285 -3.77 -6.61 17.99
CA ASN A 285 -4.47 -6.34 19.25
C ASN A 285 -5.65 -7.32 19.33
N GLY A 286 -5.42 -8.47 19.98
CA GLY A 286 -6.42 -9.34 20.61
C GLY A 286 -7.87 -9.34 20.11
N ALA A 287 -8.10 -9.59 18.82
CA ALA A 287 -9.42 -9.95 18.31
C ALA A 287 -9.31 -11.30 17.61
N THR A 288 -9.48 -12.36 18.40
CA THR A 288 -9.87 -13.69 17.92
C THR A 288 -11.29 -13.57 17.30
N PRO A 289 -11.59 -14.23 16.17
CA PRO A 289 -12.97 -14.35 15.70
C PRO A 289 -13.89 -15.04 16.71
#